data_AF-A0A1Q3E6F5-F1
#
_entry.id   AF-A0A1Q3E6F5-F1
#
_cell.length_a   1.000
_cell.length_b   1.000
_cell.length_c   1.000
_cell.angle_alpha   90.00
_cell.angle_beta   90.00
_cell.angle_gamma   90.00
#
_symmetry.space_group_name_H-M   'P 1'
#
loop_
_entity.id
_entity.type
_entity.pdbx_description
1 polymer ?
#
loop_
_entity_poly.entity_id
_entity_poly.type
_entity_poly.pdbx_seq_one_letter_code
_entity_poly.pdbx_strand_id
1 'polypeptide(L)'
;MKPDGQLPAYKWNFGDVNPPVHAWATFRVFKIERKLYDREDLEFLERVFQKLLLNFTWWPDGTAWMAFYCLNMLNIALELAKHNHVYEASKFFEHFLFISDAVTYKAGDNESNGMYYDAISFGPGNTMQLPVRSLVGLIPLYATMVLEPSVLKCLPGFKKRMEWFIDNRPGVLDRNIANMKVGGRDQRRLLVLASKERLVSLAEDA
;
A
#
# COMPACT_ATOMS: atom_id res chain seq x y z
N MET A 1 -3.68 -12.81 -18.26
CA MET A 1 -4.09 -11.43 -17.95
C MET A 1 -4.72 -10.86 -19.21
N LYS A 2 -5.87 -10.20 -19.08
CA LYS A 2 -6.48 -9.54 -20.24
C LYS A 2 -5.62 -8.35 -20.67
N PRO A 3 -5.73 -7.88 -21.94
CA PRO A 3 -4.96 -6.73 -22.43
C PRO A 3 -5.17 -5.44 -21.63
N ASP A 4 -6.33 -5.30 -20.99
CA ASP A 4 -6.68 -4.17 -20.11
C ASP A 4 -6.05 -4.26 -18.70
N GLY A 5 -5.32 -5.33 -18.40
CA GLY A 5 -4.69 -5.56 -17.09
C GLY A 5 -5.54 -6.34 -16.09
N GLN A 6 -6.79 -6.70 -16.43
CA GLN A 6 -7.64 -7.47 -15.52
C GLN A 6 -7.12 -8.89 -15.29
N LEU A 7 -7.11 -9.30 -14.02
CA LEU A 7 -6.87 -10.67 -13.60
C LEU A 7 -8.20 -11.31 -13.16
N PRO A 8 -8.73 -12.29 -13.91
CA PRO A 8 -10.00 -12.92 -13.58
C PRO A 8 -9.88 -13.75 -12.29
N ALA A 9 -10.90 -13.70 -11.44
CA ALA A 9 -10.98 -14.49 -10.22
C ALA A 9 -11.01 -15.99 -10.48
N TYR A 10 -11.70 -16.39 -11.56
CA TYR A 10 -11.95 -17.78 -11.89
C TYR A 10 -11.71 -18.07 -13.37
N LYS A 11 -11.34 -19.32 -13.68
CA LYS A 11 -11.15 -19.78 -15.06
C LYS A 11 -12.43 -19.80 -15.91
N TRP A 12 -13.60 -19.72 -15.28
CA TRP A 12 -14.92 -19.79 -15.93
C TRP A 12 -15.70 -18.47 -15.89
N ASN A 13 -15.23 -17.47 -15.13
CA ASN A 13 -15.85 -16.15 -15.06
C ASN A 13 -14.78 -15.06 -15.18
N PHE A 14 -14.69 -14.49 -16.38
CA PHE A 14 -13.68 -13.48 -16.70
C PHE A 14 -14.08 -12.06 -16.29
N GLY A 15 -15.28 -11.84 -15.74
CA GLY A 15 -15.74 -10.54 -15.27
C GLY A 15 -15.42 -10.28 -13.79
N ASP A 16 -15.31 -11.34 -13.00
CA ASP A 16 -15.10 -11.27 -11.55
C ASP A 16 -13.61 -11.16 -11.18
N VAL A 17 -13.31 -10.55 -10.02
CA VAL A 17 -11.95 -10.28 -9.56
C VAL A 17 -11.75 -10.58 -8.07
N ASN A 18 -10.56 -11.07 -7.73
CA ASN A 18 -10.13 -11.31 -6.35
C ASN A 18 -9.30 -10.14 -5.82
N PRO A 19 -9.20 -9.94 -4.50
CA PRO A 19 -8.28 -8.97 -3.91
C PRO A 19 -6.84 -9.07 -4.46
N PRO A 20 -6.11 -7.95 -4.60
CA PRO A 20 -4.82 -7.89 -5.31
C PRO A 20 -3.63 -8.41 -4.49
N VAL A 21 -3.72 -9.64 -3.99
CA VAL A 21 -2.68 -10.26 -3.14
C VAL A 21 -1.46 -10.75 -3.91
N HIS A 22 -1.49 -10.69 -5.25
CA HIS A 22 -0.44 -11.24 -6.12
C HIS A 22 0.92 -10.55 -5.93
N ALA A 23 0.97 -9.23 -5.70
CA ALA A 23 2.23 -8.54 -5.43
C ALA A 23 2.85 -8.98 -4.11
N TRP A 24 2.03 -9.10 -3.06
CA TRP A 24 2.46 -9.63 -1.77
C TRP A 24 2.97 -11.06 -1.89
N ALA A 25 2.21 -11.93 -2.57
CA ALA A 25 2.61 -13.33 -2.77
C ALA A 25 3.93 -13.43 -3.56
N THR A 26 4.08 -12.65 -4.63
CA THR A 26 5.31 -12.58 -5.44
C THR A 26 6.51 -12.19 -4.60
N PHE A 27 6.41 -11.07 -3.87
CA PHE A 27 7.51 -10.60 -3.05
C PHE A 27 7.80 -11.55 -1.88
N ARG A 28 6.77 -12.22 -1.36
CA ARG A 28 6.91 -13.24 -0.32
C ARG A 28 7.68 -14.46 -0.83
N VAL A 29 7.37 -14.98 -2.01
CA VAL A 29 8.10 -16.09 -2.64
C VAL A 29 9.58 -15.71 -2.85
N PHE A 30 9.85 -14.54 -3.42
CA PHE A 30 11.21 -14.02 -3.60
C PHE A 30 11.99 -13.96 -2.26
N LYS A 31 11.37 -13.43 -1.19
CA LYS A 31 12.00 -13.38 0.14
C LYS A 31 12.23 -14.76 0.77
N ILE A 32 11.35 -15.72 0.51
CA ILE A 32 11.49 -17.10 1.00
C ILE A 32 12.68 -17.76 0.30
N GLU A 33 12.81 -17.61 -1.02
CA GLU A 33 13.95 -18.15 -1.79
C GLU A 33 15.27 -17.60 -1.28
N ARG A 34 15.38 -16.27 -1.10
CA ARG A 34 16.53 -15.61 -0.49
C ARG A 34 16.89 -16.22 0.85
N LYS A 35 15.90 -16.47 1.72
CA LYS A 35 16.14 -17.00 3.06
C LYS A 35 16.57 -18.48 3.05
N LEU A 36 16.00 -19.30 2.18
CA LEU A 36 16.21 -20.75 2.19
C LEU A 36 17.46 -21.17 1.42
N TYR A 37 17.78 -20.46 0.33
CA TYR A 37 18.81 -20.88 -0.62
C TYR A 37 19.91 -19.82 -0.83
N ASP A 38 19.85 -18.68 -0.13
CA ASP A 38 20.75 -17.55 -0.31
C ASP A 38 20.83 -17.08 -1.77
N ARG A 39 19.71 -17.20 -2.49
CA ARG A 39 19.55 -16.86 -3.90
C ARG A 39 18.44 -15.83 -4.09
N GLU A 40 18.67 -14.89 -4.98
CA GLU A 40 17.69 -13.88 -5.39
C GLU A 40 17.31 -14.10 -6.86
N ASP A 41 16.12 -14.64 -7.15
CA ASP A 41 15.61 -14.75 -8.52
C ASP A 41 15.04 -13.39 -8.99
N LEU A 42 15.96 -12.51 -9.39
CA LEU A 42 15.62 -11.19 -9.92
C LEU A 42 14.85 -11.28 -11.24
N GLU A 43 15.17 -12.23 -12.12
CA GLU A 43 14.45 -12.41 -13.39
C GLU A 43 12.98 -12.76 -13.17
N PHE A 44 12.68 -13.63 -12.20
CA PHE A 44 11.32 -13.90 -11.76
C PHE A 44 10.64 -12.62 -11.27
N LEU A 45 11.30 -11.89 -10.37
CA LEU A 45 10.75 -10.69 -9.76
C LEU A 45 10.43 -9.62 -10.80
N GLU A 46 11.35 -9.36 -11.73
CA GLU A 46 11.18 -8.43 -12.86
C GLU A 46 10.03 -8.85 -13.77
N ARG A 47 10.00 -10.11 -14.21
CA ARG A 47 8.98 -10.63 -15.13
C ARG A 47 7.58 -10.54 -14.52
N VAL A 48 7.44 -10.79 -13.22
CA VAL A 48 6.14 -10.67 -12.53
C VAL A 48 5.80 -9.22 -12.27
N PHE A 49 6.77 -8.38 -11.89
CA PHE A 49 6.57 -6.94 -11.70
C PHE A 49 5.99 -6.25 -12.94
N GLN A 50 6.48 -6.59 -14.14
CA GLN A 50 5.92 -6.05 -15.40
C GLN A 50 4.43 -6.42 -15.60
N LYS A 51 4.02 -7.62 -15.20
CA LYS A 51 2.61 -8.05 -15.26
C LYS A 51 1.77 -7.35 -14.19
N LEU A 52 2.33 -7.21 -12.99
CA LEU A 52 1.68 -6.49 -11.90
C LEU A 52 1.52 -5.00 -12.22
N LEU A 53 2.45 -4.38 -12.95
CA LEU A 53 2.32 -3.00 -13.42
C LEU A 53 1.08 -2.77 -14.28
N LEU A 54 0.79 -3.67 -15.22
CA LEU A 54 -0.42 -3.61 -16.04
C LEU A 54 -1.68 -3.84 -15.20
N ASN A 55 -1.62 -4.77 -14.24
CA ASN A 55 -2.74 -5.00 -13.34
C ASN A 55 -2.97 -3.81 -12.39
N PHE A 56 -1.91 -3.15 -11.93
CA PHE A 56 -1.96 -1.99 -11.06
C PHE A 56 -2.73 -0.84 -11.72
N THR A 57 -2.54 -0.60 -13.03
CA THR A 57 -3.28 0.46 -13.75
C THR A 57 -4.75 0.16 -13.97
N TRP A 58 -5.17 -1.11 -13.80
CA TRP A 58 -6.58 -1.52 -13.94
C TRP A 58 -7.37 -1.39 -12.63
N TRP A 59 -6.70 -1.54 -11.48
CA TRP A 59 -7.38 -1.52 -10.17
C TRP A 59 -7.96 -0.15 -9.85
N PRO A 60 -9.20 -0.08 -9.31
CA PRO A 60 -9.79 1.18 -8.90
C PRO A 60 -9.05 1.78 -7.69
N ASP A 61 -8.80 3.08 -7.79
CA ASP A 61 -8.24 3.89 -6.71
C ASP A 61 -9.23 4.06 -5.55
N GLY A 62 -8.70 4.17 -4.32
CA GLY A 62 -9.50 4.56 -3.15
C GLY A 62 -9.99 3.42 -2.25
N THR A 63 -9.38 2.24 -2.33
CA THR A 63 -9.63 1.12 -1.39
C THR A 63 -8.40 0.81 -0.55
N ALA A 64 -8.61 0.23 0.64
CA ALA A 64 -7.53 -0.27 1.50
C ALA A 64 -6.69 -1.36 0.81
N TRP A 65 -7.32 -2.17 -0.05
CA TRP A 65 -6.63 -3.13 -0.91
C TRP A 65 -5.63 -2.48 -1.86
N MET A 66 -5.98 -1.32 -2.42
CA MET A 66 -5.08 -0.62 -3.34
C MET A 66 -3.89 -0.01 -2.60
N ALA A 67 -4.06 0.50 -1.39
CA ALA A 67 -2.93 0.91 -0.55
C ALA A 67 -2.00 -0.25 -0.22
N PHE A 68 -2.56 -1.41 0.15
CA PHE A 68 -1.78 -2.64 0.35
C PHE A 68 -1.01 -3.02 -0.93
N TYR A 69 -1.66 -2.96 -2.09
CA TYR A 69 -1.02 -3.24 -3.37
C TYR A 69 0.11 -2.25 -3.67
N CYS A 70 -0.12 -0.95 -3.50
CA CYS A 70 0.90 0.10 -3.67
C CYS A 70 2.16 -0.18 -2.83
N LEU A 71 2.01 -0.52 -1.55
CA LEU A 71 3.17 -0.81 -0.70
C LEU A 71 3.92 -2.08 -1.11
N ASN A 72 3.22 -3.11 -1.60
CA ASN A 72 3.88 -4.30 -2.13
C ASN A 72 4.62 -3.99 -3.45
N MET A 73 4.03 -3.18 -4.34
CA MET A 73 4.71 -2.71 -5.55
C MET A 73 5.91 -1.82 -5.23
N LEU A 74 5.80 -0.96 -4.21
CA LEU A 74 6.91 -0.15 -3.72
C LEU A 74 8.06 -1.03 -3.21
N ASN A 75 7.77 -2.07 -2.42
CA ASN A 75 8.78 -3.03 -1.97
C ASN A 75 9.51 -3.69 -3.15
N ILE A 76 8.76 -4.19 -4.14
CA ILE A 76 9.35 -4.83 -5.32
C ILE A 76 10.19 -3.82 -6.12
N ALA A 77 9.66 -2.63 -6.38
CA ALA A 77 10.36 -1.60 -7.15
C ALA A 77 11.65 -1.15 -6.46
N LEU A 78 11.63 -0.94 -5.14
CA LEU A 78 12.84 -0.61 -4.38
C LEU A 78 13.86 -1.75 -4.38
N GLU A 79 13.41 -3.01 -4.39
CA GLU A 79 14.31 -4.16 -4.49
C GLU A 79 14.99 -4.20 -5.86
N LEU A 80 14.22 -4.10 -6.95
CA LEU A 80 14.75 -4.09 -8.31
C LEU A 80 15.63 -2.86 -8.58
N ALA A 81 15.28 -1.70 -8.02
CA ALA A 81 16.04 -0.46 -8.16
C ALA A 81 17.47 -0.54 -7.60
N LYS A 82 17.75 -1.45 -6.66
CA LYS A 82 19.12 -1.69 -6.17
C LYS A 82 20.05 -2.24 -7.25
N HIS A 83 19.49 -2.94 -8.23
CA HIS A 83 20.24 -3.58 -9.32
C HIS A 83 20.12 -2.79 -10.63
N ASN A 84 18.98 -2.11 -10.85
CA ASN A 84 18.75 -1.31 -12.05
C ASN A 84 17.89 -0.07 -11.75
N HIS A 85 18.49 1.12 -11.89
CA HIS A 85 17.85 2.39 -11.60
C HIS A 85 16.66 2.76 -12.51
N VAL A 86 16.42 2.02 -13.59
CA VAL A 86 15.24 2.18 -14.47
C VAL A 86 13.94 1.89 -13.74
N TYR A 87 13.97 1.08 -12.67
CA TYR A 87 12.79 0.79 -11.86
C TYR A 87 12.44 1.98 -10.95
N GLU A 88 11.41 2.73 -11.33
CA GLU A 88 10.96 3.91 -10.60
C GLU A 88 10.04 3.54 -9.42
N ALA A 89 10.56 3.65 -8.20
CA ALA A 89 9.82 3.38 -6.97
C ALA A 89 8.90 4.54 -6.53
N SER A 90 9.23 5.79 -6.90
CA SER A 90 8.55 6.99 -6.40
C SER A 90 7.06 7.03 -6.72
N LYS A 91 6.64 6.49 -7.88
CA LYS A 91 5.21 6.45 -8.25
C LYS A 91 4.35 5.74 -7.22
N PHE A 92 4.78 4.60 -6.67
CA PHE A 92 3.98 3.82 -5.73
C PHE A 92 3.94 4.46 -4.35
N PHE A 93 5.02 5.13 -3.98
CA PHE A 93 5.06 5.96 -2.78
C PHE A 93 4.03 7.10 -2.90
N GLU A 94 4.10 7.93 -3.94
CA GLU A 94 3.16 9.04 -4.15
C GLU A 94 1.70 8.54 -4.21
N HIS A 95 1.45 7.45 -4.93
CA HIS A 95 0.11 6.85 -5.02
C HIS A 95 -0.42 6.37 -3.67
N PHE A 96 0.42 5.71 -2.86
CA PHE A 96 0.06 5.32 -1.50
C PHE A 96 -0.33 6.54 -0.64
N LEU A 97 0.39 7.64 -0.76
CA LEU A 97 0.09 8.87 -0.02
C LEU A 97 -1.29 9.44 -0.38
N PHE A 98 -1.64 9.47 -1.66
CA PHE A 98 -2.96 9.93 -2.11
C PHE A 98 -4.08 9.00 -1.64
N ILE A 99 -3.87 7.67 -1.66
CA ILE A 99 -4.87 6.73 -1.14
C ILE A 99 -5.05 6.92 0.36
N SER A 100 -3.95 7.07 1.11
CA SER A 100 -4.01 7.26 2.55
C SER A 100 -4.83 8.50 2.91
N ASP A 101 -4.65 9.60 2.19
CA ASP A 101 -5.44 10.82 2.38
C ASP A 101 -6.92 10.65 2.06
N ALA A 102 -7.24 9.97 0.95
CA ALA A 102 -8.62 9.74 0.55
C ALA A 102 -9.38 8.80 1.49
N VAL A 103 -8.73 7.74 1.98
CA VAL A 103 -9.35 6.73 2.86
C VAL A 103 -9.61 7.30 4.25
N THR A 104 -8.68 8.09 4.79
CA THR A 104 -8.84 8.73 6.11
C THR A 104 -9.89 9.84 6.06
N TYR A 105 -9.92 10.65 4.99
CA TYR A 105 -10.92 11.72 4.84
C TYR A 105 -12.37 11.19 4.85
N LYS A 106 -12.61 10.01 4.26
CA LYS A 106 -13.95 9.38 4.23
C LYS A 106 -14.34 8.69 5.53
N ALA A 107 -13.42 8.51 6.48
CA ALA A 107 -13.69 7.80 7.72
C ALA A 107 -14.59 8.60 8.70
N GLY A 108 -14.83 9.90 8.46
CA GLY A 108 -15.79 10.82 9.09
C GLY A 108 -16.37 10.46 10.47
N ASP A 109 -16.08 11.28 11.49
CA ASP A 109 -16.72 11.54 12.81
C ASP A 109 -17.30 10.40 13.69
N ASN A 110 -17.47 9.17 13.21
CA ASN A 110 -17.88 8.02 14.02
C ASN A 110 -16.64 7.27 14.52
N GLU A 111 -15.85 7.96 15.34
CA GLU A 111 -14.53 7.53 15.84
C GLU A 111 -14.58 6.58 17.05
N SER A 112 -15.74 6.07 17.46
CA SER A 112 -15.88 5.49 18.80
C SER A 112 -15.13 4.17 19.04
N ASN A 113 -14.70 3.44 18.00
CA ASN A 113 -14.06 2.12 18.16
C ASN A 113 -12.91 1.81 17.19
N GLY A 114 -12.40 2.82 16.49
CA GLY A 114 -11.24 2.68 15.60
C GLY A 114 -11.42 1.81 14.35
N MET A 115 -12.55 1.10 14.17
CA MET A 115 -12.78 0.26 12.99
C MET A 115 -13.04 1.07 11.72
N TYR A 116 -12.69 0.46 10.58
CA TYR A 116 -13.08 0.97 9.27
C TYR A 116 -14.36 0.29 8.81
N TYR A 117 -15.27 1.08 8.23
CA TYR A 117 -16.60 0.63 7.82
C TYR A 117 -16.79 0.85 6.32
N ASP A 118 -17.54 -0.06 5.70
CA ASP A 118 -18.00 0.13 4.33
C ASP A 118 -19.02 1.27 4.27
N ALA A 119 -19.13 1.92 3.11
CA ALA A 119 -20.10 2.99 2.89
C ALA A 119 -20.95 2.68 1.65
N ILE A 120 -22.26 2.86 1.77
CA ILE A 120 -23.20 2.80 0.65
C ILE A 120 -23.42 4.22 0.14
N SER A 121 -23.36 4.39 -1.19
CA SER A 121 -23.82 5.60 -1.87
C SER A 121 -25.13 5.33 -2.60
N PHE A 122 -26.16 6.14 -2.36
CA PHE A 122 -27.52 5.94 -2.91
C PHE A 122 -28.10 7.20 -3.57
N GLY A 123 -27.23 8.01 -4.16
CA GLY A 123 -27.58 9.21 -4.92
C GLY A 123 -26.52 10.30 -4.73
N PRO A 124 -26.57 11.40 -5.52
CA PRO A 124 -25.62 12.49 -5.38
C PRO A 124 -25.61 13.05 -3.95
N GLY A 125 -24.46 12.99 -3.28
CA GLY A 125 -24.28 13.48 -1.90
C GLY A 125 -24.81 12.57 -0.79
N ASN A 126 -25.51 11.47 -1.13
CA ASN A 126 -26.08 10.55 -0.15
C ASN A 126 -25.14 9.36 0.06
N THR A 127 -24.34 9.42 1.12
CA THR A 127 -23.47 8.32 1.56
C THR A 127 -23.74 7.99 3.02
N MET A 128 -23.83 6.70 3.34
CA MET A 128 -24.04 6.21 4.70
C MET A 128 -23.02 5.10 5.00
N GLN A 129 -22.35 5.19 6.14
CA GLN A 129 -21.49 4.10 6.63
C GLN A 129 -22.35 2.95 7.17
N LEU A 130 -21.90 1.72 6.93
CA LEU A 130 -22.49 0.50 7.46
C LEU A 130 -21.74 0.11 8.74
N PRO A 131 -22.36 0.21 9.94
CA PRO A 131 -21.70 -0.08 11.21
C PRO A 131 -21.58 -1.59 11.49
N VAL A 132 -21.08 -2.36 10.51
CA VAL A 132 -20.89 -3.80 10.61
C VAL A 132 -19.41 -4.08 10.86
N ARG A 133 -19.10 -4.64 12.04
CA ARG A 133 -17.74 -5.11 12.35
C ARG A 133 -17.44 -6.35 11.51
N SER A 134 -16.47 -6.25 10.61
CA SER A 134 -16.05 -7.33 9.74
C SER A 134 -14.53 -7.38 9.60
N LEU A 135 -14.00 -8.51 9.14
CA LEU A 135 -12.57 -8.64 8.83
C LEU A 135 -12.12 -7.68 7.71
N VAL A 136 -13.05 -7.21 6.86
CA VAL A 136 -12.76 -6.22 5.81
C VAL A 136 -12.35 -4.89 6.45
N GLY A 137 -12.95 -4.51 7.58
CA GLY A 137 -12.59 -3.32 8.33
C GLY A 137 -11.16 -3.32 8.89
N LEU A 138 -10.48 -4.47 8.90
CA LEU A 138 -9.09 -4.60 9.33
C LEU A 138 -8.07 -4.53 8.19
N ILE A 139 -8.50 -4.56 6.93
CA ILE A 139 -7.59 -4.53 5.77
C ILE A 139 -6.63 -3.33 5.78
N PRO A 140 -7.04 -2.11 6.19
CA PRO A 140 -6.10 -0.98 6.29
C PRO A 140 -4.87 -1.27 7.15
N LEU A 141 -4.97 -2.17 8.13
CA LEU A 141 -3.86 -2.56 9.01
C LEU A 141 -2.81 -3.40 8.27
N TYR A 142 -3.17 -4.08 7.18
CA TYR A 142 -2.24 -4.86 6.37
C TYR A 142 -1.38 -3.98 5.47
N ALA A 143 -1.85 -2.78 5.13
CA ALA A 143 -1.11 -1.81 4.34
C ALA A 143 -0.03 -1.13 5.19
N THR A 144 1.01 -1.89 5.53
CA THR A 144 2.16 -1.44 6.30
C THR A 144 3.47 -1.76 5.57
N MET A 145 4.41 -0.83 5.64
CA MET A 145 5.77 -1.01 5.12
C MET A 145 6.76 -0.21 5.97
N VAL A 146 7.87 -0.84 6.33
CA VAL A 146 8.99 -0.17 6.98
C VAL A 146 10.04 0.16 5.93
N LEU A 147 10.41 1.44 5.85
CA LEU A 147 11.46 1.93 4.98
C LEU A 147 12.75 2.08 5.77
N GLU A 148 13.71 1.21 5.46
CA GLU A 148 15.01 1.17 6.11
C GLU A 148 15.93 2.30 5.60
N PRO A 149 16.72 2.96 6.48
CA PRO A 149 17.67 4.00 6.07
C PRO A 149 18.72 3.50 5.06
N SER A 150 19.09 2.22 5.14
CA SER A 150 20.04 1.60 4.20
C SER A 150 19.52 1.62 2.76
N VAL A 151 18.22 1.39 2.55
CA VAL A 151 17.58 1.48 1.24
C VAL A 151 17.66 2.91 0.71
N LEU A 152 17.36 3.91 1.55
CA LEU A 152 17.45 5.33 1.19
C LEU A 152 18.87 5.77 0.85
N LYS A 153 19.88 5.19 1.53
CA LYS A 153 21.29 5.44 1.24
C LYS A 153 21.70 4.87 -0.12
N CYS A 154 21.19 3.70 -0.50
CA CYS A 154 21.45 3.08 -1.80
C CYS A 154 20.68 3.74 -2.96
N LEU A 155 19.55 4.40 -2.67
CA LEU A 155 18.66 4.98 -3.67
C LEU A 155 18.47 6.49 -3.47
N PRO A 156 19.49 7.32 -3.74
CA PRO A 156 19.45 8.77 -3.47
C PRO A 156 18.40 9.50 -4.31
N GLY A 157 18.11 9.04 -5.53
CA GLY A 157 17.06 9.61 -6.37
C GLY A 157 15.66 9.45 -5.75
N PHE A 158 15.35 8.24 -5.28
CA PHE A 158 14.11 7.98 -4.54
C PHE A 158 14.05 8.78 -3.24
N LYS A 159 15.16 8.81 -2.48
CA LYS A 159 15.26 9.60 -1.23
C LYS A 159 14.93 11.07 -1.47
N LYS A 160 15.56 11.70 -2.46
CA LYS A 160 15.34 13.12 -2.81
C LYS A 160 13.87 13.38 -3.14
N ARG A 161 13.24 12.49 -3.92
CA ARG A 161 11.85 12.63 -4.33
C ARG A 161 10.87 12.44 -3.16
N MET A 162 11.14 11.46 -2.30
CA MET A 162 10.40 11.25 -1.06
C MET A 162 10.50 12.48 -0.14
N GLU A 163 11.70 13.00 0.10
CA GLU A 163 11.92 14.19 0.94
C GLU A 163 11.24 15.42 0.35
N TRP A 164 11.36 15.65 -0.96
CA TRP A 164 10.64 16.73 -1.63
C TRP A 164 9.13 16.63 -1.43
N PHE A 165 8.54 15.44 -1.57
CA PHE A 165 7.10 15.27 -1.33
C PHE A 165 6.75 15.56 0.13
N ILE A 166 7.59 15.11 1.07
CA ILE A 166 7.40 15.34 2.51
C ILE A 166 7.34 16.84 2.83
N ASP A 167 8.26 17.61 2.25
CA ASP A 167 8.41 19.02 2.53
C ASP A 167 7.37 19.89 1.79
N ASN A 168 6.91 19.45 0.62
CA ASN A 168 6.02 20.24 -0.25
C ASN A 168 4.54 19.85 -0.15
N ARG A 169 4.19 18.76 0.56
CA ARG A 169 2.81 18.28 0.73
C ARG A 169 2.45 17.98 2.19
N PRO A 170 2.66 18.91 3.15
CA PRO A 170 2.44 18.65 4.57
C PRO A 170 1.01 18.21 4.91
N GLY A 171 -0.01 18.79 4.24
CA GLY A 171 -1.42 18.46 4.50
C GLY A 171 -1.81 17.00 4.23
N VAL A 172 -1.10 16.32 3.32
CA VAL A 172 -1.30 14.88 3.01
C VAL A 172 -0.65 13.99 4.07
N LEU A 173 0.37 14.46 4.76
CA LEU A 173 1.20 13.67 5.67
C LEU A 173 0.75 13.76 7.11
N ASP A 174 0.36 14.97 7.54
CA ASP A 174 -0.02 15.24 8.93
C ASP A 174 -1.30 14.50 9.36
N ARG A 175 -2.07 13.97 8.40
CA ARG A 175 -3.33 13.23 8.64
C ARG A 175 -3.21 11.71 8.59
N ASN A 176 -2.14 11.16 7.99
CA ASN A 176 -2.25 9.86 7.32
C ASN A 176 -1.07 8.90 7.49
N ILE A 177 0.04 9.32 8.09
CA ILE A 177 1.23 8.47 8.23
C ILE A 177 1.83 8.67 9.60
N ALA A 178 2.18 7.58 10.26
CA ALA A 178 3.00 7.59 11.46
C ALA A 178 4.28 8.40 11.22
N ASN A 179 4.23 9.69 11.59
CA ASN A 179 5.28 10.69 11.62
C ASN A 179 6.46 10.45 10.64
N MET A 180 6.30 10.82 9.37
CA MET A 180 7.40 10.77 8.39
C MET A 180 8.51 11.81 8.65
N LYS A 181 8.24 12.81 9.50
CA LYS A 181 9.17 13.89 9.85
C LYS A 181 10.13 13.48 10.97
N VAL A 182 9.71 12.60 11.87
CA VAL A 182 10.53 12.07 12.96
C VAL A 182 10.98 10.67 12.60
N GLY A 183 12.30 10.46 12.49
CA GLY A 183 12.85 9.12 12.34
C GLY A 183 12.43 8.24 13.52
N GLY A 184 11.87 7.07 13.22
CA GLY A 184 11.59 6.06 14.22
C GLY A 184 12.89 5.47 14.80
N ARG A 185 12.78 4.34 15.50
CA ARG A 185 13.97 3.60 15.97
C ARG A 185 14.90 3.34 14.78
N ASP A 186 16.18 3.66 14.96
CA ASP A 186 17.22 3.56 13.93
C ASP A 186 16.93 4.39 12.65
N GLN A 187 16.19 5.51 12.76
CA GLN A 187 15.81 6.38 11.63
C GLN A 187 14.90 5.72 10.59
N ARG A 188 14.26 4.59 10.93
CA ARG A 188 13.27 3.93 10.06
C ARG A 188 12.03 4.79 9.91
N ARG A 189 11.41 4.74 8.74
CA ARG A 189 10.13 5.40 8.46
C ARG A 189 9.05 4.34 8.27
N LEU A 190 7.88 4.54 8.89
CA LEU A 190 6.75 3.61 8.79
C LEU A 190 5.69 4.20 7.85
N LEU A 191 5.41 3.49 6.76
CA LEU A 191 4.28 3.76 5.89
C LEU A 191 3.13 2.88 6.35
N VAL A 192 2.03 3.48 6.80
CA VAL A 192 0.85 2.79 7.32
C VAL A 192 -0.39 3.63 7.05
N LEU A 193 -1.53 2.98 6.76
CA LEU A 193 -2.82 3.66 6.61
C LEU A 193 -3.45 4.07 7.95
N ALA A 194 -3.32 3.22 8.98
CA ALA A 194 -3.92 3.46 10.28
C ALA A 194 -3.04 4.37 11.17
N SER A 195 -3.68 5.36 11.80
CA SER A 195 -3.02 6.20 12.80
C SER A 195 -2.75 5.44 14.09
N LYS A 196 -1.83 5.97 14.90
CA LYS A 196 -1.50 5.39 16.22
C LYS A 196 -2.75 5.37 17.11
N GLU A 197 -3.51 6.45 17.12
CA GLU A 197 -4.71 6.64 17.93
C GLU A 197 -5.75 5.57 17.59
N ARG A 198 -5.93 5.32 16.28
CA ARG A 198 -6.85 4.29 15.79
C ARG A 198 -6.39 2.88 16.16
N LEU A 199 -5.09 2.59 16.06
CA LEU A 199 -4.51 1.31 16.48
C LEU A 199 -4.69 1.06 17.98
N VAL A 200 -4.51 2.09 18.82
CA VAL A 200 -4.73 2.00 20.27
C VAL A 200 -6.21 1.73 20.56
N SER A 201 -7.11 2.50 19.96
CA SER A 201 -8.56 2.30 20.13
C SER A 201 -9.00 0.88 19.74
N LEU A 202 -8.49 0.33 18.64
CA LEU A 202 -8.77 -1.06 18.23
C LEU A 202 -8.25 -2.10 19.22
N ALA A 203 -7.13 -1.84 19.91
CA ALA A 203 -6.54 -2.76 20.86
C ALA A 203 -7.21 -2.70 22.24
N GLU A 204 -7.77 -1.55 22.61
CA GLU A 204 -8.52 -1.35 23.86
C GLU A 204 -9.95 -1.92 23.78
N ASP A 205 -10.52 -2.02 22.56
CA ASP A 205 -11.84 -2.59 22.27
C ASP A 205 -11.85 -4.13 22.11
N ALA A 206 -10.69 -4.80 22.15
CA ALA A 206 -10.49 -6.23 21.88
C ALA A 206 -10.35 -7.07 23.17
#